data_AF-A0A2K2VUT9-F1
#
_entry.id   AF-A0A2K2VUT9-F1
#
_cell.length_a   1.000
_cell.length_b   1.000
_cell.length_c   1.000
_cell.angle_alpha   90.00
_cell.angle_beta   90.00
_cell.angle_gamma   90.00
#
_symmetry.space_group_name_H-M   'P 1'
#
loop_
_entity.id
_entity.type
_entity.pdbx_description
1 polymer ?
#
loop_
_entity_poly.entity_id
_entity_poly.type
_entity_poly.pdbx_seq_one_letter_code
_entity_poly.pdbx_strand_id
1 'polypeptide(L)'
;MSFKENLRAKINLDGLLRKITSTIRETPGQRRLDKELTQELLEMTDLEHKKVRDLHLYVRPLDGAIMEVLVFDNELAIYHTTVYDVALRKSPEWKEMFSIKNIKKVMNDQDVIFTKGKESLKRIHANALALLDLSYTKDDLALLVEDARRGLEKKSLERIQESFDLFFELLDFQPVSLGVLEYDSQIFARPKTNGGTATTFENTLFFNEENFTLGLKKGTLSSQSDLDLAWVMQYARGEETADLEGLEVFEFLAELALKEKL
;
A
#
# COMPACT_ATOMS: atom_id res chain seq x y z
N MET A 1 6.12 10.67 -13.97
CA MET A 1 5.65 11.00 -12.61
C MET A 1 6.87 11.47 -11.82
N SER A 2 6.72 12.51 -11.02
CA SER A 2 7.72 12.89 -10.02
C SER A 2 7.82 11.82 -8.92
N PHE A 3 8.90 11.84 -8.13
CA PHE A 3 9.03 10.94 -6.98
C PHE A 3 7.82 11.01 -6.04
N LYS A 4 7.37 12.23 -5.71
CA LYS A 4 6.18 12.44 -4.87
C LYS A 4 4.94 11.74 -5.45
N GLU A 5 4.72 11.83 -6.75
CA GLU A 5 3.60 11.17 -7.42
C GLU A 5 3.72 9.65 -7.40
N ASN A 6 4.92 9.10 -7.65
CA ASN A 6 5.15 7.66 -7.55
C ASN A 6 4.94 7.15 -6.11
N LEU A 7 5.40 7.90 -5.11
CA LEU A 7 5.22 7.53 -3.71
C LEU A 7 3.74 7.57 -3.29
N ARG A 8 2.99 8.60 -3.70
CA ARG A 8 1.52 8.63 -3.54
C ARG A 8 0.85 7.44 -4.22
N ALA A 9 1.28 7.10 -5.44
CA ALA A 9 0.75 5.95 -6.17
C ALA A 9 1.02 4.63 -5.43
N LYS A 10 2.20 4.46 -4.84
CA LYS A 10 2.53 3.31 -3.99
C LYS A 10 1.59 3.21 -2.78
N ILE A 11 1.44 4.29 -2.01
CA ILE A 11 0.56 4.32 -0.83
C ILE A 11 -0.88 3.95 -1.23
N ASN A 12 -1.35 4.48 -2.36
CA ASN A 12 -2.67 4.14 -2.90
C ASN A 12 -2.78 2.66 -3.29
N LEU A 13 -1.79 2.09 -3.99
CA LEU A 13 -1.75 0.66 -4.35
C LEU A 13 -1.82 -0.24 -3.11
N ASP A 14 -1.02 0.07 -2.08
CA ASP A 14 -0.98 -0.68 -0.82
C ASP A 14 -2.31 -0.54 -0.05
N GLY A 15 -2.95 0.63 -0.13
CA GLY A 15 -4.28 0.87 0.40
C GLY A 15 -5.37 0.08 -0.33
N LEU A 16 -5.35 0.07 -1.67
CA LEU A 16 -6.28 -0.68 -2.51
C LEU A 16 -6.18 -2.17 -2.24
N LEU A 17 -4.96 -2.74 -2.22
CA LEU A 17 -4.76 -4.16 -1.94
C LEU A 17 -5.34 -4.54 -0.56
N ARG A 18 -5.09 -3.72 0.48
CA ARG A 18 -5.64 -3.93 1.83
C ARG A 18 -7.17 -3.90 1.83
N LYS A 19 -7.78 -2.90 1.17
CA LYS A 19 -9.25 -2.77 1.07
C LYS A 19 -9.87 -3.95 0.33
N ILE A 20 -9.34 -4.34 -0.84
CA ILE A 20 -9.84 -5.49 -1.60
C ILE A 20 -9.71 -6.77 -0.77
N THR A 21 -8.57 -6.95 -0.10
CA THR A 21 -8.32 -8.17 0.69
C THR A 21 -9.28 -8.28 1.87
N SER A 22 -9.67 -7.17 2.50
CA SER A 22 -10.62 -7.16 3.61
C SER A 22 -12.08 -7.30 3.17
N THR A 23 -12.43 -6.88 1.94
CA THR A 23 -13.80 -7.00 1.41
C THR A 23 -14.09 -8.34 0.74
N ILE A 24 -13.07 -9.11 0.35
CA ILE A 24 -13.25 -10.46 -0.19
C ILE A 24 -13.94 -11.35 0.85
N ARG A 25 -15.14 -11.81 0.51
CA ARG A 25 -15.83 -12.87 1.27
C ARG A 25 -15.32 -14.21 0.80
N GLU A 26 -14.76 -15.02 1.70
CA GLU A 26 -14.18 -16.34 1.37
C GLU A 26 -15.11 -17.51 1.67
N THR A 27 -16.42 -17.29 1.72
CA THR A 27 -17.37 -18.40 1.91
C THR A 27 -17.27 -19.35 0.71
N PRO A 28 -17.13 -20.68 0.94
CA PRO A 28 -17.11 -21.67 -0.14
C PRO A 28 -18.30 -21.49 -1.09
N GLY A 29 -18.02 -21.30 -2.38
CA GLY A 29 -19.05 -21.11 -3.42
C GLY A 29 -19.67 -19.71 -3.53
N GLN A 30 -19.31 -18.76 -2.66
CA GLN A 30 -19.82 -17.37 -2.69
C GLN A 30 -18.70 -16.33 -2.63
N ARG A 31 -17.54 -16.64 -3.22
CA ARG A 31 -16.47 -15.66 -3.33
C ARG A 31 -16.99 -14.45 -4.09
N ARG A 32 -16.97 -13.28 -3.43
CA ARG A 32 -17.38 -12.01 -4.03
C ARG A 32 -16.19 -11.08 -4.04
N LEU A 33 -15.71 -10.78 -5.24
CA LEU A 33 -14.67 -9.79 -5.47
C LEU A 33 -15.31 -8.40 -5.48
N ASP A 34 -14.63 -7.42 -4.89
CA ASP A 34 -14.96 -6.02 -5.09
C ASP A 34 -14.48 -5.58 -6.47
N LYS A 35 -15.40 -5.52 -7.43
CA LYS A 35 -15.07 -5.25 -8.83
C LYS A 35 -14.61 -3.81 -9.05
N GLU A 36 -15.17 -2.85 -8.31
CA GLU A 36 -14.80 -1.43 -8.46
C GLU A 36 -13.36 -1.22 -8.01
N LEU A 37 -13.03 -1.65 -6.79
CA LEU A 37 -11.66 -1.54 -6.27
C LEU A 37 -10.64 -2.36 -7.08
N THR A 38 -11.04 -3.53 -7.58
CA THR A 38 -10.14 -4.35 -8.41
C THR A 38 -9.90 -3.71 -9.78
N GLN A 39 -10.91 -3.01 -10.33
CA GLN A 39 -10.74 -2.26 -11.56
C GLN A 39 -9.75 -1.10 -11.36
N GLU A 40 -9.88 -0.33 -10.27
CA GLU A 40 -8.91 0.73 -9.93
C GLU A 40 -7.48 0.18 -9.83
N LEU A 41 -7.29 -0.98 -9.20
CA LEU A 41 -5.98 -1.64 -9.13
C LEU A 41 -5.44 -2.02 -10.52
N LEU A 42 -6.30 -2.48 -11.43
CA LEU A 42 -5.92 -2.89 -12.78
C LEU A 42 -5.57 -1.70 -13.68
N GLU A 43 -6.22 -0.56 -13.48
CA GLU A 43 -5.92 0.69 -14.20
C GLU A 43 -4.51 1.22 -13.88
N MET A 44 -3.89 0.77 -12.79
CA MET A 44 -2.51 1.08 -12.42
C MET A 44 -1.48 0.06 -12.95
N THR A 45 -1.91 -0.90 -13.79
CA THR A 45 -1.02 -1.90 -14.41
C THR A 45 -0.80 -1.61 -15.89
N ASP A 46 0.11 -2.37 -16.50
CA ASP A 46 0.38 -2.41 -17.94
C ASP A 46 -0.51 -3.42 -18.69
N LEU A 47 -1.47 -4.05 -18.01
CA LEU A 47 -2.34 -5.05 -18.63
C LEU A 47 -3.35 -4.39 -19.58
N GLU A 48 -3.42 -4.89 -20.80
CA GLU A 48 -4.36 -4.39 -21.80
C GLU A 48 -5.75 -4.99 -21.58
N HIS A 49 -6.77 -4.14 -21.51
CA HIS A 49 -8.15 -4.59 -21.46
C HIS A 49 -8.61 -5.13 -22.81
N LYS A 50 -9.20 -6.32 -22.80
CA LYS A 50 -9.76 -6.96 -23.99
C LYS A 50 -11.10 -7.62 -23.67
N LYS A 51 -12.15 -7.15 -24.34
CA LYS A 51 -13.45 -7.82 -24.31
C LYS A 51 -13.50 -8.94 -25.35
N VAL A 52 -13.77 -10.17 -24.91
CA VAL A 52 -13.87 -11.35 -25.78
C VAL A 52 -15.12 -12.13 -25.39
N ARG A 53 -16.07 -12.27 -26.32
CA ARG A 53 -17.41 -12.81 -26.02
C ARG A 53 -18.06 -11.96 -24.90
N ASP A 54 -18.48 -12.61 -23.82
CA ASP A 54 -19.00 -12.02 -22.58
C ASP A 54 -17.91 -11.83 -21.49
N LEU A 55 -16.65 -12.18 -21.79
CA LEU A 55 -15.54 -12.06 -20.84
C LEU A 55 -14.85 -10.70 -20.94
N HIS A 56 -14.53 -10.15 -19.77
CA HIS A 56 -13.58 -9.04 -19.63
C HIS A 56 -12.23 -9.62 -19.24
N LEU A 57 -11.25 -9.49 -20.14
CA LEU A 57 -9.91 -10.01 -19.96
C LEU A 57 -8.92 -8.86 -19.84
N TYR A 58 -7.86 -9.07 -19.06
CA TYR A 58 -6.71 -8.20 -18.98
C TYR A 58 -5.48 -9.00 -19.37
N VAL A 59 -4.72 -8.55 -20.36
CA VAL A 59 -3.71 -9.38 -21.02
C VAL A 59 -2.36 -8.69 -21.12
N ARG A 60 -1.28 -9.47 -21.04
CA ARG A 60 0.05 -9.06 -21.53
C ARG A 60 0.78 -10.21 -22.21
N PRO A 61 1.65 -9.93 -23.19
CA PRO A 61 2.51 -10.95 -23.79
C PRO A 61 3.46 -11.59 -22.78
N LEU A 62 3.71 -12.90 -22.89
CA LEU A 62 4.76 -13.60 -22.15
C LEU A 62 5.85 -14.11 -23.09
N ASP A 63 5.55 -15.14 -23.89
CA ASP A 63 6.47 -15.72 -24.87
C ASP A 63 5.71 -16.28 -26.07
N GLY A 64 6.17 -15.94 -27.27
CA GLY A 64 5.52 -16.30 -28.53
C GLY A 64 4.04 -15.96 -28.55
N ALA A 65 3.18 -16.98 -28.66
CA ALA A 65 1.73 -16.84 -28.66
C ALA A 65 1.10 -16.94 -27.25
N ILE A 66 1.89 -17.27 -26.21
CA ILE A 66 1.42 -17.40 -24.84
C ILE A 66 1.32 -16.01 -24.22
N MET A 67 0.18 -15.74 -23.59
CA MET A 67 -0.09 -14.51 -22.87
C MET A 67 -0.40 -14.82 -21.41
N GLU A 68 -0.13 -13.86 -20.55
CA GLU A 68 -0.75 -13.79 -19.24
C GLU A 68 -2.16 -13.23 -19.45
N VAL A 69 -3.18 -14.02 -19.11
CA VAL A 69 -4.58 -13.65 -19.31
C VAL A 69 -5.27 -13.69 -17.97
N LEU A 70 -5.57 -12.52 -17.43
CA LEU A 70 -6.41 -12.35 -16.25
C LEU A 70 -7.87 -12.30 -16.68
N VAL A 71 -8.71 -13.12 -16.06
CA VAL A 71 -10.17 -13.06 -16.22
C VAL A 71 -10.75 -12.19 -15.11
N PHE A 72 -11.45 -11.12 -15.50
CA PHE A 72 -12.09 -10.20 -14.57
C PHE A 72 -13.46 -10.71 -14.11
N ASP A 73 -13.43 -11.76 -13.30
CA ASP A 73 -14.58 -12.37 -12.65
C ASP A 73 -14.36 -12.49 -11.13
N ASN A 74 -15.25 -13.20 -10.42
CA ASN A 74 -15.14 -13.38 -8.97
C ASN A 74 -13.98 -14.29 -8.54
N GLU A 75 -13.50 -15.17 -9.43
CA GLU A 75 -12.37 -16.06 -9.15
C GLU A 75 -11.04 -15.34 -9.35
N LEU A 76 -11.02 -14.35 -10.24
CA LEU A 76 -9.86 -13.55 -10.60
C LEU A 76 -8.68 -14.45 -11.01
N ALA A 77 -8.96 -15.39 -11.91
CA ALA A 77 -8.01 -16.38 -12.37
C ALA A 77 -7.06 -15.79 -13.43
N ILE A 78 -5.76 -16.08 -13.28
CA ILE A 78 -4.70 -15.74 -14.24
C ILE A 78 -4.27 -17.03 -14.93
N TYR A 79 -4.26 -17.00 -16.26
CA TYR A 79 -3.89 -18.13 -17.12
C TYR A 79 -2.63 -17.79 -17.91
N HIS A 80 -1.79 -18.79 -18.18
CA HIS A 80 -0.66 -18.69 -19.11
C HIS A 80 -0.97 -19.49 -20.38
N THR A 81 -1.74 -18.89 -21.28
CA THR A 81 -2.21 -19.54 -22.52
C THR A 81 -2.65 -18.46 -23.51
N THR A 82 -3.31 -18.86 -24.59
CA THR A 82 -3.88 -17.92 -25.55
C THR A 82 -5.23 -17.37 -25.07
N VAL A 83 -5.59 -16.16 -25.47
CA VAL A 83 -6.94 -15.60 -25.22
C VAL A 83 -8.04 -16.50 -25.76
N TYR A 84 -7.82 -17.19 -26.89
CA TYR A 84 -8.79 -18.13 -27.44
C TYR A 84 -9.00 -19.35 -26.53
N ASP A 85 -7.92 -19.90 -25.96
CA ASP A 85 -8.01 -21.04 -25.05
C ASP A 85 -8.75 -20.65 -23.75
N VAL A 86 -8.53 -19.43 -23.23
CA VAL A 86 -9.32 -18.92 -22.09
C VAL A 86 -10.79 -18.72 -22.45
N ALA A 87 -11.08 -18.13 -23.61
CA ALA A 87 -12.46 -17.93 -24.07
C ALA A 87 -13.19 -19.27 -24.26
N LEU A 88 -12.52 -20.28 -24.82
CA LEU A 88 -13.04 -21.64 -24.94
C LEU A 88 -13.37 -22.25 -23.57
N ARG A 89 -12.51 -22.06 -22.57
CA ARG A 89 -12.69 -22.66 -21.23
C ARG A 89 -13.79 -21.98 -20.41
N LYS A 90 -13.88 -20.65 -20.45
CA LYS A 90 -14.78 -19.87 -19.59
C LYS A 90 -16.11 -19.50 -20.24
N SER A 91 -16.15 -19.41 -21.56
CA SER A 91 -17.36 -19.09 -22.34
C SER A 91 -17.38 -19.85 -23.67
N PRO A 92 -17.48 -21.20 -23.65
CA PRO A 92 -17.49 -22.01 -24.87
C PRO A 92 -18.73 -21.73 -25.71
N GLU A 93 -18.56 -21.59 -27.02
CA GLU A 93 -19.69 -21.59 -27.95
C GLU A 93 -20.23 -23.01 -28.17
N TRP A 94 -21.53 -23.13 -28.45
CA TRP A 94 -22.17 -24.44 -28.60
C TRP A 94 -21.52 -25.33 -29.66
N LYS A 95 -20.98 -24.75 -30.74
CA LYS A 95 -20.24 -25.50 -31.78
C LYS A 95 -18.92 -26.09 -31.26
N GLU A 96 -18.27 -25.42 -30.33
CA GLU A 96 -17.00 -25.86 -29.74
C GLU A 96 -17.21 -27.04 -28.78
N MET A 97 -18.42 -27.15 -28.22
CA MET A 97 -18.85 -28.20 -27.29
C MET A 97 -19.09 -29.58 -27.93
N PHE A 98 -19.06 -29.69 -29.26
CA PHE A 98 -19.17 -31.01 -29.94
C PHE A 98 -17.89 -31.84 -29.86
N SER A 99 -16.74 -31.23 -29.55
CA SER A 99 -15.46 -31.92 -29.45
C SER A 99 -15.21 -32.40 -28.02
N ILE A 100 -15.09 -33.73 -27.82
CA ILE A 100 -14.75 -34.33 -26.52
C ILE A 100 -13.45 -33.74 -25.95
N LYS A 101 -12.50 -33.38 -26.82
CA LYS A 101 -11.24 -32.74 -26.40
C LYS A 101 -11.49 -31.35 -25.79
N ASN A 102 -12.40 -30.56 -26.37
CA ASN A 102 -12.77 -29.24 -25.86
C ASN A 102 -13.55 -29.36 -24.56
N ILE A 103 -14.48 -30.32 -24.46
CA ILE A 103 -15.21 -30.61 -23.22
C ILE A 103 -14.22 -30.87 -22.07
N LYS A 104 -13.20 -31.72 -22.31
CA LYS A 104 -12.17 -31.99 -21.30
C LYS A 104 -11.41 -30.74 -20.85
N LYS A 105 -11.10 -29.82 -21.77
CA LYS A 105 -10.43 -28.55 -21.45
C LYS A 105 -11.31 -27.61 -20.63
N VAL A 106 -12.61 -27.52 -20.95
CA VAL A 106 -13.58 -26.72 -20.19
C VAL A 106 -13.75 -27.27 -18.78
N MET A 107 -13.75 -28.60 -18.62
CA MET A 107 -13.92 -29.25 -17.33
C MET A 107 -12.67 -29.20 -16.43
N ASN A 108 -11.47 -29.06 -17.00
CA ASN A 108 -10.23 -29.03 -16.24
C ASN A 108 -9.26 -28.01 -16.84
N ASP A 109 -8.96 -26.98 -16.06
CA ASP A 109 -8.10 -25.84 -16.40
C ASP A 109 -6.81 -25.77 -15.56
N GLN A 110 -6.55 -26.78 -14.72
CA GLN A 110 -5.36 -26.83 -13.87
C GLN A 110 -4.05 -26.87 -14.68
N ASP A 111 -4.12 -27.27 -15.96
CA ASP A 111 -2.98 -27.30 -16.88
C ASP A 111 -2.53 -25.91 -17.33
N VAL A 112 -3.40 -24.89 -17.22
CA VAL A 112 -3.16 -23.53 -17.74
C VAL A 112 -3.36 -22.42 -16.72
N ILE A 113 -4.07 -22.68 -15.62
CA ILE A 113 -4.20 -21.73 -14.51
C ILE A 113 -2.84 -21.57 -13.84
N PHE A 114 -2.41 -20.31 -13.71
CA PHE A 114 -1.22 -19.93 -12.97
C PHE A 114 -1.56 -19.58 -11.52
N THR A 115 -2.44 -18.61 -11.31
CA THR A 115 -2.90 -18.19 -9.97
C THR A 115 -4.38 -17.86 -9.98
N LYS A 116 -4.98 -17.82 -8.79
CA LYS A 116 -6.37 -17.36 -8.60
C LYS A 116 -6.52 -16.56 -7.32
N GLY A 117 -7.49 -15.64 -7.32
CA GLY A 117 -7.93 -15.00 -6.10
C GLY A 117 -6.89 -14.10 -5.43
N LYS A 118 -6.59 -14.35 -4.14
CA LYS A 118 -5.68 -13.50 -3.35
C LYS A 118 -4.26 -13.50 -3.93
N GLU A 119 -3.81 -14.64 -4.46
CA GLU A 119 -2.50 -14.73 -5.12
C GLU A 119 -2.48 -13.95 -6.44
N SER A 120 -3.59 -13.95 -7.19
CA SER A 120 -3.72 -13.07 -8.36
C SER A 120 -3.68 -11.60 -7.97
N LEU A 121 -4.36 -11.19 -6.89
CA LEU A 121 -4.32 -9.79 -6.41
C LEU A 121 -2.91 -9.36 -6.01
N LYS A 122 -2.18 -10.19 -5.26
CA LYS A 122 -0.77 -9.92 -4.91
C LYS A 122 0.09 -9.77 -6.17
N ARG A 123 -0.14 -10.59 -7.20
CA ARG A 123 0.57 -10.49 -8.47
C ARG A 123 0.25 -9.21 -9.23
N ILE A 124 -1.03 -8.84 -9.32
CA ILE A 124 -1.49 -7.60 -9.98
C ILE A 124 -0.87 -6.39 -9.26
N HIS A 125 -0.92 -6.37 -7.93
CA HIS A 125 -0.29 -5.34 -7.10
C HIS A 125 1.22 -5.26 -7.31
N ALA A 126 1.93 -6.40 -7.30
CA ALA A 126 3.37 -6.43 -7.54
C ALA A 126 3.73 -5.94 -8.95
N ASN A 127 2.93 -6.27 -9.97
CA ASN A 127 3.10 -5.75 -11.33
C ASN A 127 2.93 -4.23 -11.35
N ALA A 128 1.87 -3.69 -10.75
CA ALA A 128 1.64 -2.24 -10.67
C ALA A 128 2.77 -1.53 -9.92
N LEU A 129 3.23 -2.10 -8.80
CA LEU A 129 4.32 -1.54 -8.01
C LEU A 129 5.63 -1.48 -8.79
N ALA A 130 5.92 -2.50 -9.61
CA ALA A 130 7.12 -2.55 -10.44
C ALA A 130 7.16 -1.48 -11.55
N LEU A 131 6.03 -0.86 -11.89
CA LEU A 131 5.95 0.26 -12.84
C LEU A 131 6.31 1.61 -12.20
N LEU A 132 6.34 1.70 -10.87
CA LEU A 132 6.63 2.93 -10.16
C LEU A 132 8.13 3.13 -10.01
N ASP A 133 8.61 4.33 -10.37
CA ASP A 133 9.97 4.75 -10.06
C ASP A 133 10.00 5.36 -8.65
N LEU A 134 10.38 4.53 -7.68
CA LEU A 134 10.51 4.90 -6.27
C LEU A 134 11.94 5.32 -5.92
N SER A 135 12.82 5.47 -6.92
CA SER A 135 14.14 6.04 -6.67
C SER A 135 14.01 7.54 -6.35
N TYR A 136 14.79 7.99 -5.38
CA TYR A 136 14.77 9.40 -4.96
C TYR A 136 16.17 9.94 -4.71
N THR A 137 16.30 11.25 -4.84
CA THR A 137 17.49 12.03 -4.57
C THR A 137 17.29 12.93 -3.35
N LYS A 138 18.35 13.63 -2.94
CA LYS A 138 18.26 14.66 -1.90
C LYS A 138 17.31 15.80 -2.31
N ASP A 139 17.31 16.17 -3.59
CA ASP A 139 16.47 17.26 -4.09
C ASP A 139 14.98 16.86 -4.06
N ASP A 140 14.66 15.60 -4.35
CA ASP A 140 13.29 15.09 -4.22
C ASP A 140 12.78 15.17 -2.78
N LEU A 141 13.61 14.83 -1.79
CA LEU A 141 13.25 14.96 -0.38
C LEU A 141 13.13 16.42 0.06
N ALA A 142 13.97 17.30 -0.46
CA ALA A 142 13.87 18.74 -0.19
C ALA A 142 12.51 19.31 -0.67
N LEU A 143 11.97 18.81 -1.79
CA LEU A 143 10.63 19.16 -2.25
C LEU A 143 9.53 18.65 -1.30
N LEU A 144 9.70 17.47 -0.70
CA LEU A 144 8.76 16.98 0.32
C LEU A 144 8.79 17.84 1.59
N VAL A 145 9.98 18.24 2.04
CA VAL A 145 10.14 19.15 3.19
C VAL A 145 9.52 20.52 2.90
N GLU A 146 9.69 21.04 1.68
CA GLU A 146 9.06 22.30 1.24
C GLU A 146 7.54 22.23 1.29
N ASP A 147 6.95 21.13 0.84
CA ASP A 147 5.50 20.92 0.90
C ASP A 147 5.01 20.81 2.35
N ALA A 148 5.76 20.12 3.22
CA ALA A 148 5.46 20.03 4.64
C ALA A 148 5.51 21.40 5.33
N ARG A 149 6.52 22.22 5.03
CA ARG A 149 6.62 23.59 5.54
C ARG A 149 5.39 24.41 5.17
N ARG A 150 4.97 24.36 3.90
CA ARG A 150 3.77 25.06 3.44
C ARG A 150 2.51 24.55 4.13
N GLY A 151 2.45 23.26 4.47
CA GLY A 151 1.39 22.67 5.27
C GLY A 151 1.33 23.27 6.67
N LEU A 152 2.47 23.33 7.36
CA LEU A 152 2.61 23.92 8.70
C LEU A 152 2.29 25.43 8.70
N GLU A 153 2.88 26.21 7.80
CA GLU A 153 2.66 27.66 7.69
C GLU A 153 1.19 28.01 7.43
N LYS A 154 0.51 27.19 6.62
CA LYS A 154 -0.91 27.39 6.30
C LYS A 154 -1.86 26.73 7.28
N LYS A 155 -1.36 26.02 8.29
CA LYS A 155 -2.16 25.21 9.23
C LYS A 155 -3.16 24.31 8.49
N SER A 156 -2.67 23.66 7.43
CA SER A 156 -3.49 22.82 6.56
C SER A 156 -3.32 21.36 6.97
N LEU A 157 -4.31 20.84 7.69
CA LEU A 157 -4.29 19.47 8.20
C LEU A 157 -4.08 18.45 7.07
N GLU A 158 -4.82 18.61 5.96
CA GLU A 158 -4.69 17.75 4.77
C GLU A 158 -3.26 17.70 4.22
N ARG A 159 -2.57 18.85 4.12
CA ARG A 159 -1.19 18.92 3.60
C ARG A 159 -0.19 18.33 4.58
N ILE A 160 -0.41 18.50 5.87
CA ILE A 160 0.44 17.94 6.92
C ILE A 160 0.28 16.42 6.96
N GLN A 161 -0.95 15.93 6.94
CA GLN A 161 -1.25 14.49 6.87
C GLN A 161 -0.65 13.86 5.62
N GLU A 162 -0.78 14.51 4.44
CA GLU A 162 -0.11 14.03 3.24
C GLU A 162 1.42 13.97 3.41
N SER A 163 2.02 14.97 4.04
CA SER A 163 3.46 14.98 4.26
C SER A 163 3.88 13.85 5.21
N PHE A 164 3.08 13.59 6.25
CA PHE A 164 3.26 12.44 7.13
C PHE A 164 3.14 11.13 6.36
N ASP A 165 2.07 10.91 5.59
CA ASP A 165 1.88 9.69 4.81
C ASP A 165 3.10 9.40 3.92
N LEU A 166 3.65 10.42 3.27
CA LEU A 166 4.83 10.29 2.40
C LEU A 166 6.10 9.94 3.20
N PHE A 167 6.41 10.67 4.28
CA PHE A 167 7.62 10.37 5.06
C PHE A 167 7.49 9.05 5.83
N PHE A 168 6.31 8.71 6.31
CA PHE A 168 6.06 7.49 7.08
C PHE A 168 6.16 6.26 6.19
N GLU A 169 5.73 6.37 4.94
CA GLU A 169 5.95 5.32 3.94
C GLU A 169 7.44 5.08 3.67
N LEU A 170 8.29 6.12 3.72
CA LEU A 170 9.72 5.99 3.48
C LEU A 170 10.50 5.43 4.68
N LEU A 171 9.98 5.60 5.89
CA LEU A 171 10.69 5.37 7.15
C LEU A 171 10.01 4.33 8.05
N ASP A 172 8.93 3.70 7.57
CA ASP A 172 8.11 2.74 8.30
C ASP A 172 7.57 3.27 9.64
N PHE A 173 7.20 4.55 9.69
CA PHE A 173 6.52 5.11 10.85
C PHE A 173 5.08 4.60 10.91
N GLN A 174 4.62 4.30 12.11
CA GLN A 174 3.29 3.76 12.35
C GLN A 174 2.60 4.53 13.48
N PRO A 175 1.26 4.64 13.45
CA PRO A 175 0.51 5.18 14.58
C PRO A 175 0.72 4.28 15.80
N VAL A 176 0.98 4.90 16.95
CA VAL A 176 1.20 4.22 18.23
C VAL A 176 0.19 4.73 19.24
N SER A 177 -0.39 3.83 20.02
CA SER A 177 -1.18 4.19 21.19
C SER A 177 -0.37 3.82 22.44
N LEU A 178 -0.13 4.81 23.31
CA LEU A 178 0.62 4.60 24.56
C LEU A 178 -0.29 4.40 25.78
N GLY A 179 -1.61 4.28 25.58
CA GLY A 179 -2.58 4.03 26.65
C GLY A 179 -2.73 5.21 27.63
N VAL A 180 -2.17 6.37 27.31
CA VAL A 180 -2.33 7.61 28.05
C VAL A 180 -3.61 8.30 27.53
N LEU A 181 -4.32 9.06 28.38
CA LEU A 181 -5.47 9.88 27.95
C LEU A 181 -4.97 10.99 27.00
N GLU A 182 -4.84 10.62 25.72
CA GLU A 182 -4.40 11.46 24.61
C GLU A 182 -5.62 12.20 24.06
N TYR A 183 -6.06 13.24 24.78
CA TYR A 183 -6.99 14.19 24.21
C TYR A 183 -6.21 15.00 23.15
N ASP A 184 -6.48 14.71 21.88
CA ASP A 184 -6.20 15.57 20.73
C ASP A 184 -4.75 15.57 20.17
N SER A 185 -3.92 14.58 20.54
CA SER A 185 -2.58 14.39 19.96
C SER A 185 -2.42 13.02 19.29
N GLN A 186 -1.94 13.01 18.06
CA GLN A 186 -1.55 11.81 17.33
C GLN A 186 -0.08 11.49 17.60
N ILE A 187 0.19 10.22 17.89
CA ILE A 187 1.53 9.72 18.17
C ILE A 187 1.92 8.74 17.07
N PHE A 188 3.09 8.97 16.48
CA PHE A 188 3.67 8.10 15.48
C PHE A 188 5.08 7.72 15.89
N ALA A 189 5.48 6.50 15.63
CA ALA A 189 6.86 6.11 15.87
C ALA A 189 7.26 4.97 14.96
N ARG A 190 8.57 4.79 14.81
CA ARG A 190 9.11 3.65 14.10
C ARG A 190 9.27 2.47 15.04
N PRO A 191 8.77 1.27 14.71
CA PRO A 191 8.97 0.09 15.53
C PRO A 191 10.43 -0.36 15.45
N LYS A 192 11.05 -0.60 16.60
CA LYS A 192 12.39 -1.16 16.70
C LYS A 192 12.31 -2.66 16.93
N THR A 193 12.76 -3.45 15.95
CA THR A 193 12.79 -4.92 16.05
C THR A 193 13.94 -5.38 16.94
N ASN A 194 13.76 -5.25 18.25
CA ASN A 194 14.62 -5.93 19.22
C ASN A 194 13.98 -7.31 19.43
N GLY A 195 14.70 -8.41 19.19
CA GLY A 195 14.17 -9.79 19.24
C GLY A 195 13.63 -10.30 20.60
N GLY A 196 13.17 -9.41 21.48
CA GLY A 196 12.39 -9.70 22.68
C GLY A 196 10.88 -9.48 22.47
N THR A 197 10.10 -9.70 23.53
CA THR A 197 8.63 -9.68 23.53
C THR A 197 8.00 -8.29 23.63
N ALA A 198 8.78 -7.24 23.84
CA ALA A 198 8.29 -5.87 24.03
C ALA A 198 8.59 -5.00 22.81
N THR A 199 7.54 -4.40 22.23
CA THR A 199 7.66 -3.45 21.13
C THR A 199 8.25 -2.14 21.64
N THR A 200 9.54 -1.94 21.41
CA THR A 200 10.19 -0.64 21.60
C THR A 200 10.01 0.20 20.35
N PHE A 201 9.81 1.49 20.51
CA PHE A 201 9.70 2.44 19.41
C PHE A 201 10.93 3.34 19.37
N GLU A 202 11.29 3.82 18.19
CA GLU A 202 12.31 4.83 18.01
C GLU A 202 11.76 6.06 17.29
N ASN A 203 12.33 7.22 17.63
CA ASN A 203 12.00 8.51 17.05
C ASN A 203 10.49 8.80 17.10
N THR A 204 9.96 9.05 18.29
CA THR A 204 8.52 9.27 18.48
C THR A 204 8.13 10.69 18.09
N LEU A 205 7.16 10.81 17.19
CA LEU A 205 6.58 12.03 16.70
C LEU A 205 5.22 12.28 17.37
N PHE A 206 5.01 13.51 17.80
CA PHE A 206 3.78 13.98 18.42
C PHE A 206 3.22 15.11 17.57
N PHE A 207 1.97 14.97 17.15
CA PHE A 207 1.27 15.99 16.39
C PHE A 207 -0.06 16.33 17.06
N ASN A 208 -0.25 17.60 17.41
CA ASN A 208 -1.51 18.09 17.95
C ASN A 208 -2.28 18.82 16.83
N GLU A 209 -3.47 18.30 16.51
CA GLU A 209 -4.27 18.82 15.41
C GLU A 209 -4.94 20.16 15.72
N GLU A 210 -5.17 20.49 16.99
CA GLU A 210 -5.85 21.73 17.39
C GLU A 210 -4.95 22.96 17.21
N ASN A 211 -3.70 22.84 17.65
CA ASN A 211 -2.75 23.95 17.66
C ASN A 211 -1.68 23.84 16.55
N PHE A 212 -1.67 22.73 15.80
CA PHE A 212 -0.69 22.41 14.75
C PHE A 212 0.76 22.35 15.28
N THR A 213 0.94 21.95 16.54
CA THR A 213 2.28 21.73 17.09
C THR A 213 2.78 20.34 16.71
N LEU A 214 4.02 20.30 16.24
CA LEU A 214 4.71 19.10 15.82
C LEU A 214 6.01 19.00 16.61
N GLY A 215 6.21 17.89 17.32
CA GLY A 215 7.45 17.61 18.03
C GLY A 215 7.95 16.20 17.75
N LEU A 216 9.25 16.01 17.85
CA LEU A 216 9.89 14.70 17.75
C LEU A 216 10.84 14.49 18.93
N LYS A 217 10.68 13.36 19.61
CA LYS A 217 11.63 12.84 20.59
C LYS A 217 12.54 11.82 19.92
N LYS A 218 13.83 12.09 19.90
CA LYS A 218 14.86 11.18 19.40
C LYS A 218 15.10 10.05 20.39
N GLY A 219 15.55 8.92 19.86
CA GLY A 219 15.91 7.76 20.69
C GLY A 219 14.74 6.82 20.92
N THR A 220 14.89 5.94 21.92
CA THR A 220 13.95 4.83 22.15
C THR A 220 12.90 5.21 23.19
N LEU A 221 11.64 4.89 22.89
CA LEU A 221 10.50 5.03 23.79
C LEU A 221 9.85 3.66 23.98
N SER A 222 9.61 3.28 25.24
CA SER A 222 8.91 2.04 25.59
C SER A 222 7.56 2.34 26.24
N SER A 223 6.50 1.70 25.75
CA SER A 223 5.18 1.74 26.38
C SER A 223 5.12 1.03 27.74
N GLN A 224 6.18 0.33 28.14
CA GLN A 224 6.31 -0.34 29.43
C GLN A 224 7.19 0.42 30.43
N SER A 225 7.75 1.56 30.02
CA SER A 225 8.63 2.38 30.88
C SER A 225 7.82 3.50 31.52
N ASP A 226 7.65 3.45 32.85
CA ASP A 226 6.95 4.50 33.60
C ASP A 226 7.61 5.88 33.41
N LEU A 227 8.93 5.92 33.24
CA LEU A 227 9.68 7.16 32.97
C LEU A 227 9.34 7.73 31.59
N ASP A 228 9.23 6.87 30.57
CA ASP A 228 8.90 7.30 29.21
C ASP A 228 7.45 7.80 29.14
N LEU A 229 6.52 7.09 29.79
CA LEU A 229 5.12 7.50 29.87
C LEU A 229 4.97 8.80 30.66
N ALA A 230 5.71 8.99 31.76
CA ALA A 230 5.72 10.23 32.51
C ALA A 230 6.21 11.41 31.65
N TRP A 231 7.28 11.22 30.87
CA TRP A 231 7.76 12.24 29.95
C TRP A 231 6.70 12.59 28.89
N VAL A 232 6.01 11.59 28.31
CA VAL A 232 4.93 11.83 27.34
C VAL A 232 3.79 12.65 27.96
N MET A 233 3.40 12.34 29.20
CA MET A 233 2.40 13.11 29.93
C MET A 233 2.86 14.56 30.19
N GLN A 234 4.13 14.77 30.53
CA GLN A 234 4.70 16.11 30.74
C GLN A 234 4.76 16.91 29.45
N TYR A 235 5.19 16.29 28.34
CA TYR A 235 5.20 16.90 27.02
C TYR A 235 3.79 17.31 26.58
N ALA A 236 2.79 16.43 26.76
CA ALA A 236 1.39 16.73 26.45
C ALA A 236 0.82 17.90 27.28
N ARG A 237 1.37 18.16 28.47
CA ARG A 237 0.99 19.31 29.33
C ARG A 237 1.78 20.59 29.01
N GLY A 238 2.76 20.52 28.10
CA GLY A 238 3.68 21.63 27.83
C GLY A 238 4.71 21.86 28.94
N GLU A 239 4.93 20.87 29.81
CA GLU A 239 5.94 20.93 30.90
C GLU A 239 7.34 20.51 30.41
N GLU A 240 7.41 19.83 29.26
CA GLU A 240 8.63 19.36 28.61
C GLU A 240 8.65 19.76 27.13
N THR A 241 9.84 19.83 26.53
CA THR A 241 10.05 20.19 25.12
C THR A 241 10.54 19.00 24.31
N ALA A 242 10.19 18.94 23.03
CA ALA A 242 10.69 17.89 22.15
C ALA A 242 12.16 18.16 21.75
N ASP A 243 12.86 17.14 21.24
CA ASP A 243 14.24 17.30 20.75
C ASP A 243 14.30 18.09 19.44
N LEU A 244 13.22 18.07 18.66
CA LEU A 244 13.01 18.84 17.44
C LEU A 244 11.55 19.28 17.36
N GLU A 245 11.30 20.44 16.78
CA GLU A 245 9.95 21.00 16.66
C GLU A 245 9.67 21.58 15.26
N GLY A 246 8.40 21.56 14.86
CA GLY A 246 7.92 22.15 13.62
C GLY A 246 8.61 21.60 12.38
N LEU A 247 9.22 22.48 11.58
CA LEU A 247 9.88 22.11 10.33
C LEU A 247 11.10 21.20 10.54
N GLU A 248 11.81 21.38 11.65
CA GLU A 248 13.04 20.62 11.95
C GLU A 248 12.77 19.11 12.01
N VAL A 249 11.53 18.72 12.36
CA VAL A 249 11.08 17.34 12.32
C VAL A 249 11.13 16.78 10.88
N PHE A 250 10.61 17.51 9.90
CA PHE A 250 10.63 17.05 8.50
C PHE A 250 12.03 17.06 7.89
N GLU A 251 12.86 18.03 8.26
CA GLU A 251 14.28 18.05 7.87
C GLU A 251 15.01 16.82 8.41
N PHE A 252 14.77 16.47 9.67
CA PHE A 252 15.30 15.25 10.28
C PHE A 252 14.80 13.97 9.59
N LEU A 253 13.51 13.88 9.26
CA LEU A 253 12.97 12.72 8.52
C LEU A 253 13.62 12.58 7.13
N ALA A 254 13.84 13.70 6.42
CA ALA A 254 14.56 13.68 5.15
C ALA A 254 16.01 13.21 5.29
N GLU A 255 16.73 13.67 6.33
CA GLU A 255 18.08 13.18 6.61
C GLU A 255 18.10 11.70 6.99
N LEU A 256 17.11 11.24 7.75
CA LEU A 256 16.98 9.84 8.14
C LEU A 256 16.76 8.95 6.90
N ALA A 257 15.88 9.37 5.98
CA ALA A 257 15.62 8.64 4.74
C ALA A 257 16.87 8.52 3.88
N LEU A 258 17.69 9.58 3.79
CA LEU A 258 18.97 9.54 3.07
C LEU A 258 19.98 8.58 3.70
N LYS A 259 20.00 8.47 5.03
CA LYS A 259 20.91 7.58 5.75
C LYS A 259 20.53 6.11 5.57
N GLU A 260 19.24 5.80 5.52
CA GLU A 260 18.75 4.42 5.36
C GLU A 260 18.89 3.88 3.93
N LYS A 261 19.04 4.79 2.96
CA LYS A 261 19.37 4.43 1.57
C LYS A 261 20.81 3.89 1.43
N LEU A 262 21.72 4.20 2.35
CA LEU A 262 23.15 3.85 2.32
C LEU A 262 23.43 2.51 3.02
#